data_AF-A0A3S0F304-F1
#
_entry.id   AF-A0A3S0F304-F1
#
_cell.length_a   1.000
_cell.length_b   1.000
_cell.length_c   1.000
_cell.angle_alpha   90.00
_cell.angle_beta   90.00
_cell.angle_gamma   90.00
#
_symmetry.space_group_name_H-M   'P 1'
#
loop_
_entity.id
_entity.type
_entity.pdbx_description
1 polymer ?
#
loop_
_entity_poly.entity_id
_entity_poly.type
_entity_poly.pdbx_seq_one_letter_code
_entity_poly.pdbx_strand_id
1 'polypeptide(L)'
;MSKTVDLTAHPLTVWQGPLGLPDFSRIGDDDFGPVFDAALASHQAEIDAIAGNSETPTIQNTLAALELAGDALDRVSSIFWCRAGAHTNDAIQAVEREVSPKMSRHFSAISMNEKLFARIDDLYQRRDSLKLDAET
;
A
#
# COMPACT_ATOMS: atom_id res chain seq x y z
N MET A 1 -10.41 23.33 -8.29
CA MET A 1 -9.82 22.38 -9.24
C MET A 1 -8.96 21.43 -8.42
N SER A 2 -9.34 20.15 -8.30
CA SER A 2 -8.54 19.20 -7.53
C SER A 2 -7.25 18.92 -8.31
N LYS A 3 -6.10 19.18 -7.69
CA LYS A 3 -4.79 18.89 -8.27
C LYS A 3 -4.63 17.38 -8.27
N THR A 4 -4.49 16.76 -9.45
CA THR A 4 -4.20 15.32 -9.55
C THR A 4 -2.91 15.02 -8.80
N VAL A 5 -2.97 14.09 -7.85
CA VAL A 5 -1.79 13.62 -7.10
C VAL A 5 -0.99 12.68 -7.98
N ASP A 6 0.30 12.98 -8.15
CA ASP A 6 1.26 12.10 -8.81
C ASP A 6 2.07 11.33 -7.77
N LEU A 7 1.66 10.08 -7.50
CA LEU A 7 2.32 9.20 -6.52
C LEU A 7 3.78 8.87 -6.90
N THR A 8 4.17 9.02 -8.17
CA THR A 8 5.52 8.71 -8.65
C THR A 8 6.52 9.84 -8.47
N ALA A 9 6.05 11.01 -7.99
CA ALA A 9 6.89 12.17 -7.73
C ALA A 9 6.59 12.87 -6.39
N HIS A 10 5.53 12.47 -5.68
CA HIS A 10 5.11 13.16 -4.46
C HIS A 10 6.08 12.92 -3.29
N PRO A 11 6.47 13.94 -2.49
CA PRO A 11 7.39 13.76 -1.36
C PRO A 11 6.92 12.76 -0.29
N LEU A 12 5.61 12.57 -0.13
CA LEU A 12 5.04 11.57 0.77
C LEU A 12 5.27 10.12 0.30
N THR A 13 5.48 9.90 -0.99
CA THR A 13 5.58 8.57 -1.61
C THR A 13 6.91 8.33 -2.33
N VAL A 14 7.75 9.36 -2.47
CA VAL A 14 9.07 9.26 -3.10
C VAL A 14 10.10 9.92 -2.20
N TRP A 15 10.94 9.08 -1.58
CA TRP A 15 11.95 9.54 -0.63
C TRP A 15 13.31 9.63 -1.33
N GLN A 16 13.88 10.83 -1.36
CA GLN A 16 15.16 11.11 -2.00
C GLN A 16 16.19 11.69 -1.02
N GLY A 17 15.89 11.69 0.28
CA GLY A 17 16.79 12.19 1.31
C GLY A 17 17.96 11.23 1.57
N PRO A 18 18.95 11.66 2.40
CA PRO A 18 20.07 10.82 2.79
C PRO A 18 19.60 9.47 3.33
N LEU A 19 20.25 8.39 2.90
CA LEU A 19 19.89 7.01 3.25
C LEU A 19 18.47 6.58 2.82
N GLY A 20 17.87 7.28 1.86
CA GLY A 20 16.51 6.99 1.39
C GLY A 20 15.42 7.50 2.34
N LEU A 21 15.74 8.41 3.26
CA LEU A 21 14.78 8.99 4.20
C LEU A 21 13.87 10.04 3.53
N PRO A 22 12.65 10.26 4.06
CA PRO A 22 11.79 11.34 3.61
C PRO A 22 12.38 12.72 3.93
N ASP A 23 12.21 13.67 3.02
CA ASP A 23 12.51 15.08 3.28
C ASP A 23 11.27 15.76 3.87
N PHE A 24 11.20 15.82 5.20
CA PHE A 24 10.09 16.40 5.94
C PHE A 24 9.86 17.89 5.65
N SER A 25 10.85 18.62 5.11
CA SER A 25 10.68 20.03 4.74
C SER A 25 9.74 20.22 3.55
N ARG A 26 9.44 19.14 2.82
CA ARG A 26 8.60 19.12 1.60
C ARG A 26 7.21 18.53 1.82
N ILE A 27 6.81 18.30 3.07
CA ILE A 27 5.56 17.62 3.43
C ILE A 27 4.67 18.57 4.23
N GLY A 28 3.48 18.88 3.68
CA GLY A 28 2.43 19.61 4.36
C GLY A 28 1.35 18.70 4.95
N ASP A 29 0.64 19.16 5.97
CA ASP A 29 -0.48 18.40 6.57
C ASP A 29 -1.64 18.19 5.60
N ASP A 30 -1.90 19.17 4.75
CA ASP A 30 -2.96 19.13 3.76
C ASP A 30 -2.68 18.15 2.60
N ASP A 31 -1.45 17.66 2.48
CA ASP A 31 -1.07 16.69 1.44
C ASP A 31 -1.57 15.27 1.77
N PHE A 32 -1.72 14.91 3.05
CA PHE A 32 -1.98 13.54 3.46
C PHE A 32 -3.31 12.99 2.92
N GLY A 33 -4.41 13.73 3.06
CA GLY A 33 -5.73 13.28 2.63
C GLY A 33 -5.78 12.90 1.13
N PRO A 34 -5.44 13.83 0.22
CA PRO A 34 -5.38 13.55 -1.21
C PRO A 34 -4.41 12.43 -1.59
N VAL A 35 -3.25 12.33 -0.92
CA VAL A 35 -2.28 11.27 -1.19
C VAL A 35 -2.77 9.91 -0.71
N PHE A 36 -3.43 9.81 0.44
CA PHE A 36 -4.08 8.58 0.89
C PHE A 36 -5.15 8.10 -0.10
N ASP A 37 -6.01 9.00 -0.57
CA ASP A 37 -7.05 8.63 -1.54
C ASP A 37 -6.46 8.10 -2.84
N ALA A 38 -5.41 8.74 -3.36
CA ALA A 38 -4.70 8.27 -4.54
C ALA A 38 -3.98 6.93 -4.30
N ALA A 39 -3.29 6.79 -3.16
CA ALA A 39 -2.53 5.59 -2.82
C ALA A 39 -3.42 4.37 -2.57
N LEU A 40 -4.57 4.55 -1.91
CA LEU A 40 -5.58 3.50 -1.74
C LEU A 40 -6.12 3.02 -3.09
N ALA A 41 -6.41 3.96 -4.00
CA ALA A 41 -6.88 3.61 -5.34
C ALA A 41 -5.80 2.87 -6.17
N SER A 42 -4.53 3.31 -6.08
CA SER A 42 -3.40 2.63 -6.73
C SER A 42 -3.23 1.20 -6.21
N HIS A 43 -3.21 1.03 -4.89
CA HIS A 43 -3.07 -0.27 -4.26
C HIS A 43 -4.23 -1.20 -4.62
N GLN A 44 -5.48 -0.70 -4.64
CA GLN A 44 -6.62 -1.51 -5.09
C GLN A 44 -6.44 -1.99 -6.54
N ALA A 45 -5.96 -1.15 -7.45
CA ALA A 45 -5.72 -1.52 -8.84
C ALA A 45 -4.60 -2.57 -8.98
N GLU A 46 -3.55 -2.49 -8.17
CA GLU A 46 -2.47 -3.48 -8.11
C GLU A 46 -3.02 -4.84 -7.62
N ILE A 47 -3.82 -4.84 -6.55
CA ILE A 47 -4.47 -6.05 -6.04
C ILE A 47 -5.41 -6.66 -7.08
N ASP A 48 -6.20 -5.85 -7.77
CA ASP A 48 -7.12 -6.32 -8.81
C ASP A 48 -6.34 -6.93 -9.99
N ALA A 49 -5.18 -6.36 -10.35
CA ALA A 49 -4.31 -6.93 -11.38
C ALA A 49 -3.74 -8.29 -10.97
N ILE A 50 -3.30 -8.44 -9.72
CA ILE A 50 -2.79 -9.72 -9.19
C ILE A 50 -3.91 -10.76 -9.16
N ALA A 51 -5.05 -10.41 -8.56
CA ALA A 51 -6.20 -11.30 -8.44
C ALA A 51 -6.79 -11.68 -9.81
N GLY A 52 -6.72 -10.78 -10.79
CA GLY A 52 -7.23 -10.95 -12.15
C GLY A 52 -6.25 -11.55 -13.14
N ASN A 53 -5.00 -11.84 -12.76
CA ASN A 53 -4.01 -12.41 -13.66
C ASN A 53 -4.46 -13.80 -14.16
N SER A 54 -4.54 -13.99 -15.48
CA SER A 54 -5.00 -15.24 -16.08
C SER A 54 -3.94 -16.35 -16.10
N GLU A 55 -2.68 -16.03 -15.85
CA GLU A 55 -1.60 -17.02 -15.74
C GLU A 55 -1.74 -17.86 -14.48
N THR A 56 -1.27 -19.11 -14.56
CA THR A 56 -1.15 -20.00 -13.40
C THR A 56 -0.39 -19.29 -12.26
N PRO A 57 -0.86 -19.37 -11.01
CA PRO A 57 -0.17 -18.76 -9.88
C PRO A 57 1.28 -19.24 -9.76
N THR A 58 2.19 -18.28 -9.64
CA THR A 58 3.61 -18.45 -9.31
C THR A 58 3.94 -17.56 -8.12
N ILE A 59 5.08 -17.83 -7.47
CA ILE A 59 5.59 -16.97 -6.39
C ILE A 59 5.73 -15.53 -6.89
N GLN A 60 6.25 -15.34 -8.10
CA GLN A 60 6.49 -14.02 -8.69
C GLN A 60 5.20 -13.26 -8.99
N ASN A 61 4.21 -13.91 -9.61
CA ASN A 61 2.99 -13.22 -10.07
C ASN A 61 1.89 -13.14 -9.00
N THR A 62 2.15 -13.68 -7.79
CA THR A 62 1.17 -13.69 -6.69
C THR A 62 1.82 -13.20 -5.39
N LEU A 63 2.75 -13.95 -4.78
CA LEU A 63 3.29 -13.58 -3.47
C LEU A 63 4.24 -12.37 -3.55
N ALA A 64 5.23 -12.40 -4.44
CA ALA A 64 6.15 -11.29 -4.62
C ALA A 64 5.44 -10.04 -5.17
N ALA A 65 4.44 -10.24 -6.03
CA ALA A 65 3.61 -9.13 -6.51
C ALA A 65 2.78 -8.51 -5.37
N LEU A 66 2.25 -9.32 -4.45
CA LEU A 66 1.54 -8.83 -3.26
C LEU A 66 2.47 -8.08 -2.32
N GLU A 67 3.67 -8.60 -2.08
CA GLU A 67 4.66 -7.96 -1.21
C GLU A 67 5.13 -6.60 -1.75
N LEU A 68 5.16 -6.44 -3.07
CA LEU A 68 5.52 -5.17 -3.72
C LEU A 68 4.33 -4.22 -3.92
N ALA A 69 3.10 -4.71 -3.80
CA ALA A 69 1.90 -3.88 -3.97
C ALA A 69 1.76 -2.92 -2.79
N GLY A 70 1.27 -1.71 -3.05
CA GLY A 70 0.99 -0.73 -2.03
C GLY A 70 2.18 0.12 -1.57
N ASP A 71 3.35 0.10 -2.23
CA ASP A 71 4.53 0.90 -1.82
C ASP A 71 4.20 2.39 -1.56
N ALA A 72 3.38 3.00 -2.43
CA ALA A 72 2.93 4.37 -2.22
C ALA A 72 2.10 4.54 -0.94
N LEU A 73 1.19 3.58 -0.66
CA LEU A 73 0.35 3.58 0.54
C LEU A 73 1.18 3.36 1.80
N ASP A 74 2.17 2.47 1.75
CA ASP A 74 3.07 2.16 2.85
C ASP A 74 3.97 3.36 3.20
N ARG A 75 4.49 4.06 2.20
CA ARG A 75 5.32 5.26 2.40
C ARG A 75 4.54 6.40 3.04
N VAL A 76 3.36 6.74 2.52
CA VAL A 76 2.54 7.79 3.14
C VAL A 76 2.08 7.39 4.54
N SER A 77 1.72 6.11 4.75
CA SER A 77 1.32 5.58 6.06
C SER A 77 2.47 5.66 7.08
N SER A 78 3.69 5.31 6.68
CA SER A 78 4.86 5.34 7.55
C SER A 78 5.10 6.73 8.14
N ILE A 79 4.98 7.77 7.31
CA ILE A 79 5.12 9.17 7.73
C ILE A 79 3.92 9.60 8.57
N PHE A 80 2.71 9.30 8.11
CA PHE A 80 1.48 9.74 8.77
C PHE A 80 1.35 9.19 10.18
N TRP A 81 1.55 7.89 10.37
CA TRP A 81 1.42 7.25 11.69
C TRP A 81 2.55 7.64 12.64
N CYS A 82 3.75 7.90 12.11
CA CYS A 82 4.82 8.52 12.90
C CYS A 82 4.39 9.88 13.44
N ARG A 83 3.79 10.73 12.58
CA ARG A 83 3.32 12.06 12.97
C ARG A 83 2.12 12.01 13.91
N ALA A 84 1.14 11.15 13.65
CA ALA A 84 -0.02 10.95 14.52
C ALA A 84 0.40 10.49 15.93
N GLY A 85 1.43 9.65 16.05
CA GLY A 85 1.93 9.17 17.33
C GLY A 85 2.86 10.13 18.08
N ALA A 86 3.71 10.89 17.37
CA ALA A 86 4.80 11.66 17.99
C ALA A 86 4.70 13.19 17.85
N HIS A 87 3.96 13.70 16.85
CA HIS A 87 3.89 15.13 16.53
C HIS A 87 2.53 15.50 15.91
N THR A 88 1.45 15.16 16.62
CA THR A 88 0.08 15.35 16.13
C THR A 88 -0.41 16.79 16.28
N ASN A 89 -1.47 17.13 15.56
CA ASN A 89 -2.19 18.39 15.61
C ASN A 89 -3.64 18.19 15.12
N ASP A 90 -4.47 19.24 15.15
CA ASP A 90 -5.88 19.16 14.76
C ASP A 90 -6.08 18.69 13.31
N ALA A 91 -5.19 19.09 12.39
CA ALA A 91 -5.25 18.67 10.99
C ALA A 91 -4.94 17.17 10.83
N ILE A 92 -3.87 16.69 11.47
CA ILE A 92 -3.50 15.26 11.47
C ILE A 92 -4.59 14.40 12.10
N GLN A 93 -5.18 14.84 13.22
CA GLN A 93 -6.30 14.12 13.84
C GLN A 93 -7.56 14.11 12.95
N ALA A 94 -7.81 15.18 12.19
CA ALA A 94 -8.93 15.21 11.24
C ALA A 94 -8.70 14.19 10.12
N VAL A 95 -7.50 14.16 9.54
CA VAL A 95 -7.12 13.17 8.52
C VAL A 95 -7.19 11.76 9.08
N GLU A 96 -6.75 11.53 10.32
CA GLU A 96 -6.78 10.21 10.96
C GLU A 96 -8.21 9.66 11.06
N ARG A 97 -9.18 10.50 11.48
CA ARG A 97 -10.60 10.12 11.57
C ARG A 97 -11.19 9.77 10.20
N GLU A 98 -10.71 10.42 9.14
CA GLU A 98 -11.16 10.16 7.78
C GLU A 98 -10.52 8.89 7.18
N VAL A 99 -9.20 8.74 7.34
CA VAL A 99 -8.40 7.69 6.69
C VAL A 99 -8.55 6.34 7.39
N SER A 100 -8.63 6.31 8.72
CA SER A 100 -8.74 5.06 9.48
C SER A 100 -9.86 4.12 9.01
N PRO A 101 -11.13 4.57 8.83
CA PRO A 101 -12.18 3.71 8.32
C PRO A 101 -12.00 3.34 6.83
N LYS A 102 -11.34 4.18 6.02
CA LYS A 102 -10.99 3.83 4.63
C LYS A 102 -9.96 2.70 4.59
N MET A 103 -8.90 2.80 5.39
CA MET A 103 -7.85 1.78 5.54
C MET A 103 -8.44 0.45 6.01
N SER A 104 -9.29 0.48 7.03
CA SER A 104 -9.95 -0.73 7.52
C SER A 104 -10.77 -1.42 6.43
N ARG A 105 -11.61 -0.67 5.68
CA ARG A 105 -12.37 -1.25 4.57
C ARG A 105 -11.46 -1.80 3.47
N HIS A 106 -10.38 -1.10 3.14
CA HIS A 106 -9.41 -1.50 2.11
C HIS A 106 -8.79 -2.86 2.43
N PHE A 107 -8.17 -3.00 3.60
CA PHE A 107 -7.51 -4.26 3.97
C PHE A 107 -8.50 -5.40 4.24
N SER A 108 -9.71 -5.10 4.73
CA SER A 108 -10.79 -6.10 4.79
C SER A 108 -11.17 -6.61 3.40
N ALA A 109 -11.31 -5.73 2.41
CA ALA A 109 -11.62 -6.13 1.04
C ALA A 109 -10.53 -7.00 0.42
N ILE A 110 -9.25 -6.67 0.65
CA ILE A 110 -8.11 -7.51 0.21
C ILE A 110 -8.17 -8.89 0.88
N SER A 111 -8.34 -8.93 2.20
CA SER A 111 -8.38 -10.18 2.97
C SER A 111 -9.55 -11.09 2.58
N MET A 112 -10.66 -10.49 2.12
CA MET A 112 -11.87 -11.21 1.70
C MET A 112 -11.96 -11.41 0.18
N ASN A 113 -10.91 -11.08 -0.58
CA ASN A 113 -10.89 -11.24 -2.03
C ASN A 113 -10.74 -12.72 -2.41
N GLU A 114 -11.86 -13.36 -2.80
CA GLU A 114 -11.91 -14.77 -3.18
C GLU A 114 -10.93 -15.14 -4.30
N LYS A 115 -10.81 -14.29 -5.33
CA LYS A 115 -9.92 -14.55 -6.47
C LYS A 115 -8.46 -14.51 -6.04
N LEU A 116 -8.10 -13.52 -5.23
CA LEU A 116 -6.75 -13.42 -4.70
C LEU A 116 -6.42 -14.63 -3.81
N PHE A 117 -7.34 -14.98 -2.91
CA PHE A 117 -7.18 -16.14 -2.04
C PHE A 117 -7.00 -17.43 -2.82
N ALA A 118 -7.79 -17.66 -3.88
CA ALA A 118 -7.66 -18.85 -4.72
C ALA A 118 -6.26 -18.99 -5.35
N ARG A 119 -5.61 -17.87 -5.72
CA ARG A 119 -4.23 -17.88 -6.23
C ARG A 119 -3.22 -18.28 -5.15
N ILE A 120 -3.39 -17.76 -3.93
CA ILE A 120 -2.53 -18.08 -2.78
C ILE A 120 -2.73 -19.54 -2.37
N ASP A 121 -3.98 -20.02 -2.31
CA ASP A 121 -4.30 -21.41 -1.96
C ASP A 121 -3.68 -22.39 -2.95
N ASP A 122 -3.76 -22.15 -4.26
CA ASP A 122 -3.09 -23.00 -5.26
C ASP A 122 -1.58 -23.15 -4.99
N LEU A 123 -0.90 -22.05 -4.69
CA LEU A 123 0.52 -22.09 -4.32
C LEU A 123 0.75 -22.87 -3.03
N TYR A 124 -0.08 -22.63 -2.02
CA TYR A 124 0.00 -23.31 -0.73
C TYR A 124 -0.20 -24.82 -0.84
N GLN A 125 -1.18 -25.27 -1.64
CA GLN A 125 -1.44 -26.69 -1.88
C GLN A 125 -0.28 -27.38 -2.59
N ARG A 126 0.43 -26.67 -3.46
CA ARG A 126 1.55 -27.22 -4.25
C ARG A 126 2.93 -26.89 -3.67
N ARG A 127 3.02 -26.27 -2.49
CA ARG A 127 4.27 -25.73 -1.92
C ARG A 127 5.43 -26.73 -1.87
N ASP A 128 5.13 -28.00 -1.57
CA ASP A 128 6.15 -29.07 -1.48
C ASP A 128 6.83 -29.35 -2.84
N SER A 129 6.20 -28.95 -3.95
CA SER A 129 6.74 -29.08 -5.31
C SER A 129 7.45 -27.82 -5.83
N LEU A 130 7.25 -26.67 -5.18
CA LEU A 130 7.72 -25.37 -5.65
C LEU A 130 9.19 -25.08 -5.33
N LYS A 131 9.87 -25.96 -4.56
CA LYS A 131 11.27 -25.81 -4.14
C LYS A 131 11.55 -24.42 -3.55
N LEU A 132 10.73 -24.03 -2.57
CA LEU A 132 10.83 -22.74 -1.89
C LEU A 132 12.10 -22.66 -1.05
N ASP A 133 12.57 -21.43 -0.83
CA ASP A 133 13.64 -21.15 0.14
C ASP A 133 13.08 -21.14 1.58
N ALA A 134 13.84 -20.63 2.54
CA ALA A 134 13.42 -20.61 3.94
C ALA A 134 12.47 -19.44 4.28
N GLU A 135 12.45 -18.40 3.45
CA GLU A 135 11.65 -17.19 3.65
C GLU A 135 10.26 -17.33 3.01
N THR A 136 10.16 -18.08 1.91
CA THR A 136 8.92 -18.30 1.13
C THR A 136 8.23 -19.62 1.48
#